data_AF-A0AA85JSC9-F1
#
_entry.id   AF-A0AA85JSC9-F1
#
_cell.length_a   1.000
_cell.length_b   1.000
_cell.length_c   1.000
_cell.angle_alpha   90.00
_cell.angle_beta   90.00
_cell.angle_gamma   90.00
#
_symmetry.space_group_name_H-M   'P 1'
#
loop_
_entity.id
_entity.type
_entity.pdbx_description
1 polymer ?
#
loop_
_entity_poly.entity_id
_entity_poly.type
_entity_poly.pdbx_seq_one_letter_code
_entity_poly.pdbx_strand_id
1 'polypeptide(L)'
;MPAVFEVAELAEDLDEEKNWEPVEPCLKYKPLKHGLCDITAMDSISCVAVHEKFIAVGTEWGRVHLLDHSGFPVENGIHSVHSTSVNHISISEQGYYIASCGDDGRVSREYCLNLLNNFKSYYFLQIIVVFGGNHRIILREYY
;
A
#
# COMPACT_ATOMS: atom_id res chain seq x y z
N MET A 1 44.68 -46.65 -10.15
CA MET A 1 44.95 -45.32 -9.58
C MET A 1 46.42 -45.26 -9.18
N PRO A 2 47.13 -44.23 -9.61
CA PRO A 2 47.78 -43.37 -8.63
C PRO A 2 47.42 -41.89 -8.85
N ALA A 3 47.24 -41.17 -7.75
CA ALA A 3 47.15 -39.73 -7.70
C ALA A 3 48.57 -39.15 -7.66
N VAL A 4 48.85 -38.15 -8.50
CA VAL A 4 50.00 -37.27 -8.33
C VAL A 4 49.45 -35.90 -7.95
N PHE A 5 49.89 -35.48 -6.78
CA PHE A 5 49.56 -34.27 -6.06
C PHE A 5 50.58 -33.20 -6.47
N GLU A 6 50.15 -32.08 -7.03
CA GLU A 6 50.98 -30.87 -7.12
C GLU A 6 50.38 -29.78 -6.23
N VAL A 7 51.24 -29.31 -5.33
CA VAL A 7 51.05 -28.28 -4.31
C VAL A 7 51.73 -27.01 -4.81
N ALA A 8 50.95 -25.98 -5.11
CA ALA A 8 51.30 -24.55 -5.14
C ALA A 8 50.02 -23.86 -5.66
N GLU A 9 49.41 -22.85 -5.03
CA GLU A 9 50.01 -21.75 -4.30
C GLU A 9 49.09 -21.36 -3.12
N LEU A 10 49.64 -21.45 -1.91
CA LEU A 10 49.25 -20.63 -0.78
C LEU A 10 50.16 -19.40 -0.85
N ALA A 11 49.60 -18.22 -1.17
CA ALA A 11 49.97 -16.91 -0.62
C ALA A 11 49.63 -15.77 -1.60
N GLU A 12 48.46 -15.16 -1.44
CA GLU A 12 48.32 -13.69 -1.47
C GLU A 12 47.24 -13.32 -0.43
N ASP A 13 47.66 -13.21 0.83
CA ASP A 13 46.95 -12.46 1.87
C ASP A 13 47.22 -10.98 1.64
N LEU A 14 46.27 -10.17 1.12
CA LEU A 14 46.34 -8.71 1.25
C LEU A 14 44.93 -8.05 1.27
N ASP A 15 44.54 -7.64 2.48
CA ASP A 15 43.75 -6.46 2.81
C ASP A 15 42.43 -6.19 2.08
N GLU A 16 41.34 -6.76 2.61
CA GLU A 16 40.13 -5.95 2.75
C GLU A 16 39.98 -5.63 4.24
N GLU A 17 40.47 -4.46 4.65
CA GLU A 17 39.89 -3.74 5.79
C GLU A 17 38.38 -3.86 5.63
N LYS A 18 37.77 -4.76 6.42
CA LYS A 18 36.34 -4.99 6.40
C LYS A 18 35.73 -3.72 6.99
N ASN A 19 35.55 -2.73 6.12
CA ASN A 19 35.01 -1.44 6.43
C ASN A 19 33.62 -1.71 7.02
N TRP A 20 33.50 -1.61 8.34
CA TRP A 20 32.25 -1.76 9.08
C TRP A 20 31.35 -0.54 8.89
N GLU A 21 31.58 0.26 7.86
CA GLU A 21 30.64 1.28 7.44
C GLU A 21 29.30 0.61 7.13
N PRO A 22 28.22 1.04 7.80
CA PRO A 22 26.91 0.50 7.54
C PRO A 22 26.56 0.80 6.08
N VAL A 23 26.48 -0.24 5.26
CA VAL A 23 26.01 -0.11 3.88
C VAL A 23 24.59 0.42 3.92
N GLU A 24 24.37 1.57 3.28
CA GLU A 24 23.03 2.14 3.17
C GLU A 24 22.08 1.12 2.52
N PRO A 25 20.90 0.86 3.12
CA PRO A 25 19.98 -0.12 2.58
C PRO A 25 19.41 0.38 1.24
N CYS A 26 19.66 -0.38 0.17
CA CYS A 26 19.07 -0.07 -1.14
C CYS A 26 17.56 -0.40 -1.15
N LEU A 27 16.73 0.59 -1.52
CA LEU A 27 15.30 0.40 -1.73
C LEU A 27 15.06 -0.43 -3.00
N LYS A 28 14.58 -1.67 -2.82
CA LYS A 28 14.12 -2.50 -3.94
C LYS A 28 12.69 -2.09 -4.31
N TYR A 29 12.45 -1.77 -5.58
CA TYR A 29 11.12 -1.43 -6.07
C TYR A 29 10.77 -2.25 -7.31
N LYS A 30 9.46 -2.46 -7.53
CA LYS A 30 8.91 -3.05 -8.75
C LYS A 30 7.78 -2.14 -9.23
N PRO A 31 7.79 -1.68 -10.49
CA PRO A 31 6.72 -0.84 -11.01
C PRO A 31 5.42 -1.64 -11.15
N LEU A 32 4.32 -1.04 -10.70
CA LEU A 32 2.96 -1.53 -10.94
C LEU A 32 2.48 -0.97 -12.29
N LYS A 33 2.36 -1.82 -13.31
CA LYS A 33 2.11 -1.38 -14.70
C LYS A 33 0.73 -1.73 -15.26
N HIS A 34 -0.07 -2.57 -14.59
CA HIS A 34 -1.31 -3.10 -15.16
C HIS A 34 -2.45 -2.06 -15.12
N GLY A 35 -3.52 -2.31 -14.36
CA GLY A 35 -4.70 -1.42 -14.31
C GLY A 35 -4.40 -0.01 -13.82
N LEU A 36 -3.26 0.21 -13.18
CA LEU A 36 -2.79 1.56 -12.85
C LEU A 36 -2.56 2.44 -14.07
N CYS A 37 -2.06 1.90 -15.19
CA CYS A 37 -1.87 2.69 -16.41
C CYS A 37 -3.22 3.21 -16.93
N ASP A 38 -4.25 2.35 -16.94
CA ASP A 38 -5.59 2.71 -17.39
C ASP A 38 -6.21 3.78 -16.49
N ILE A 39 -6.04 3.65 -15.17
CA ILE A 39 -6.49 4.67 -14.21
C ILE A 39 -5.78 6.00 -14.48
N THR A 40 -4.44 6.01 -14.56
CA THR A 40 -3.67 7.24 -14.79
C THR A 40 -3.86 7.87 -16.17
N ALA A 41 -4.32 7.09 -17.15
CA ALA A 41 -4.65 7.61 -18.47
C ALA A 41 -6.01 8.33 -18.49
N MET A 42 -6.93 7.94 -17.60
CA MET A 42 -8.26 8.56 -17.50
C MET A 42 -8.34 9.66 -16.44
N ASP A 43 -7.65 9.49 -15.31
CA ASP A 43 -7.76 10.34 -14.12
C ASP A 43 -6.43 10.41 -13.34
N SER A 44 -6.26 11.44 -12.52
CA SER A 44 -5.09 11.62 -11.65
C SER A 44 -5.27 10.89 -10.33
N ILE A 45 -4.22 10.22 -9.86
CA ILE A 45 -4.20 9.59 -8.53
C ILE A 45 -3.90 10.65 -7.48
N SER A 46 -4.78 10.76 -6.48
CA SER A 46 -4.67 11.73 -5.39
C SER A 46 -4.20 11.09 -4.08
N CYS A 47 -4.54 9.84 -3.82
CA CYS A 47 -4.13 9.13 -2.60
C CYS A 47 -4.03 7.61 -2.79
N VAL A 48 -3.29 6.95 -1.90
CA VAL A 48 -3.13 5.49 -1.90
C VAL A 48 -3.16 4.95 -0.47
N ALA A 49 -3.76 3.77 -0.30
CA ALA A 49 -3.72 2.99 0.93
C ALA A 49 -3.47 1.52 0.61
N VAL A 50 -2.68 0.84 1.44
CA VAL A 50 -2.26 -0.55 1.20
C VAL A 50 -2.74 -1.44 2.33
N HIS A 51 -3.35 -2.56 1.97
CA HIS A 51 -3.69 -3.66 2.86
C HIS A 51 -2.92 -4.91 2.42
N GLU A 52 -2.73 -5.87 3.31
CA GLU A 52 -2.14 -7.18 2.97
C GLU A 52 -2.94 -7.96 1.91
N LYS A 53 -4.19 -7.56 1.62
CA LYS A 53 -5.08 -8.22 0.65
C LYS A 53 -5.14 -7.50 -0.70
N PHE A 54 -5.01 -6.18 -0.71
CA PHE A 54 -5.24 -5.34 -1.88
C PHE A 54 -4.66 -3.95 -1.66
N ILE A 55 -4.59 -3.17 -2.73
CA ILE A 55 -4.19 -1.77 -2.77
C ILE A 55 -5.43 -0.94 -3.13
N ALA A 56 -5.74 0.10 -2.36
CA ALA A 56 -6.79 1.05 -2.66
C ALA A 56 -6.18 2.36 -3.18
N VAL A 57 -6.71 2.86 -4.29
CA VAL A 57 -6.22 4.05 -4.99
C VAL A 57 -7.37 5.04 -5.12
N GLY A 58 -7.22 6.24 -4.58
CA GLY A 58 -8.17 7.34 -4.74
C GLY A 58 -7.78 8.27 -5.88
N THR A 59 -8.77 8.81 -6.57
CA THR A 59 -8.57 9.69 -7.73
C THR A 59 -9.16 11.08 -7.55
N GLU A 60 -8.77 12.00 -8.43
CA GLU A 60 -9.24 13.39 -8.42
C GLU A 60 -10.73 13.52 -8.79
N TRP A 61 -11.31 12.57 -9.54
CA TRP A 61 -12.76 12.51 -9.77
C TRP A 61 -13.57 11.83 -8.66
N GLY A 62 -12.97 11.56 -7.51
CA GLY A 62 -13.70 11.01 -6.36
C GLY A 62 -13.98 9.52 -6.45
N ARG A 63 -13.20 8.79 -7.25
CA ARG A 63 -13.28 7.34 -7.36
C ARG A 63 -12.26 6.67 -6.47
N VAL A 64 -12.63 5.51 -5.94
CA VAL A 64 -11.76 4.59 -5.22
C VAL A 64 -11.65 3.30 -6.03
N HIS A 65 -10.43 2.94 -6.41
CA HIS A 65 -10.10 1.75 -7.17
C HIS A 65 -9.39 0.75 -6.27
N LEU A 66 -9.88 -0.48 -6.21
CA LEU A 66 -9.26 -1.61 -5.54
C LEU A 66 -8.47 -2.42 -6.56
N LEU A 67 -7.19 -2.62 -6.27
CA LEU A 67 -6.24 -3.35 -7.08
C LEU A 67 -5.63 -4.50 -6.27
N ASP A 68 -5.26 -5.58 -6.92
CA ASP A 68 -4.38 -6.57 -6.31
C ASP A 68 -2.94 -6.02 -6.17
N HIS A 69 -2.07 -6.80 -5.52
CA HIS A 69 -0.65 -6.44 -5.37
C HIS A 69 0.15 -6.44 -6.68
N SER A 70 -0.43 -6.92 -7.77
CA SER A 70 0.14 -6.87 -9.12
C SER A 70 -0.34 -5.64 -9.91
N GLY A 71 -1.28 -4.88 -9.36
CA GLY A 71 -1.89 -3.70 -9.97
C GLY A 71 -3.06 -4.01 -10.89
N PHE A 72 -3.64 -5.21 -10.82
CA PHE A 72 -4.83 -5.60 -11.56
C PHE A 72 -6.10 -5.19 -10.79
N PRO A 73 -7.11 -4.59 -11.43
CA PRO A 73 -8.33 -4.18 -10.74
C PRO A 73 -9.13 -5.39 -10.24
N VAL A 74 -9.57 -5.30 -8.99
CA VAL A 74 -10.46 -6.30 -8.38
C VAL A 74 -11.85 -6.20 -9.01
N GLU A 75 -12.53 -7.32 -9.19
CA GLU A 75 -13.90 -7.35 -9.69
C GLU A 75 -14.83 -6.50 -8.81
N ASN A 76 -15.62 -5.62 -9.43
CA ASN A 76 -16.48 -4.64 -8.74
C ASN A 76 -15.72 -3.73 -7.75
N GLY A 77 -14.40 -3.59 -7.90
CA GLY A 77 -13.54 -2.79 -7.04
C GLY A 77 -13.45 -1.31 -7.41
N ILE A 78 -14.35 -0.79 -8.25
CA ILE A 78 -14.40 0.63 -8.61
C ILE A 78 -15.61 1.25 -7.95
N HIS A 79 -15.37 2.22 -7.08
CA HIS A 79 -16.40 2.87 -6.30
C HIS A 79 -16.38 4.37 -6.56
N SER A 80 -17.50 4.95 -6.98
CA SER A 80 -17.64 6.40 -7.19
C SER A 80 -18.24 7.02 -5.94
N VAL A 81 -17.37 7.42 -5.01
CA VAL A 81 -17.76 7.70 -3.62
C VAL A 81 -17.87 9.19 -3.31
N HIS A 82 -17.00 9.99 -3.93
CA HIS A 82 -16.99 11.44 -3.78
C HIS A 82 -17.33 12.12 -5.11
N SER A 83 -17.85 13.35 -5.04
CA SER A 83 -18.04 14.20 -6.23
C SER A 83 -16.79 14.96 -6.65
N THR A 84 -15.73 14.91 -5.83
CA THR A 84 -14.47 15.65 -5.97
C THR A 84 -13.31 14.75 -5.56
N SER A 85 -12.08 15.28 -5.58
CA SER A 85 -10.86 14.55 -5.23
C SER A 85 -10.96 13.76 -3.93
N VAL A 86 -10.51 12.50 -3.97
CA VAL A 86 -10.33 11.70 -2.76
C VAL A 86 -9.01 12.10 -2.11
N ASN A 87 -9.03 12.55 -0.87
CA ASN A 87 -7.83 13.06 -0.21
C ASN A 87 -7.18 12.05 0.71
N HIS A 88 -7.96 11.14 1.28
CA HIS A 88 -7.46 10.11 2.17
C HIS A 88 -8.33 8.87 2.12
N ILE A 89 -7.68 7.71 2.27
CA ILE A 89 -8.32 6.40 2.36
C ILE A 89 -7.74 5.70 3.59
N SER A 90 -8.59 5.06 4.38
CA SER A 90 -8.17 4.22 5.49
C SER A 90 -8.91 2.89 5.44
N ILE A 91 -8.18 1.82 5.73
CA ILE A 91 -8.63 0.44 5.59
C ILE A 91 -8.64 -0.20 6.98
N SER A 92 -9.69 -0.93 7.32
CA SER A 92 -9.75 -1.73 8.55
C SER A 92 -8.65 -2.79 8.56
N GLU A 93 -8.19 -3.20 9.73
CA GLU A 93 -7.19 -4.26 9.91
C GLU A 93 -7.58 -5.60 9.24
N GLN A 94 -8.87 -5.93 9.19
CA GLN A 94 -9.31 -7.16 8.50
C GLN A 94 -9.48 -6.97 6.99
N GLY A 95 -9.40 -5.75 6.47
CA GLY A 95 -9.61 -5.41 5.06
C GLY A 95 -11.06 -5.51 4.58
N TYR A 96 -12.05 -5.48 5.48
CA TYR A 96 -13.47 -5.54 5.13
C TYR A 96 -14.12 -4.17 4.92
N TYR A 97 -13.57 -3.15 5.57
CA TYR A 97 -14.09 -1.80 5.51
C TYR A 97 -13.03 -0.85 5.00
N ILE A 98 -13.47 0.06 4.15
CA ILE A 98 -12.71 1.25 3.77
C ILE A 98 -13.53 2.47 4.17
N ALA A 99 -12.86 3.52 4.63
CA ALA A 99 -13.44 4.85 4.51
C ALA A 99 -12.53 5.79 3.74
N SER A 100 -13.18 6.68 3.01
CA SER A 100 -12.57 7.71 2.20
C SER A 100 -13.16 9.07 2.53
N CYS A 101 -12.41 10.11 2.19
CA CYS A 101 -12.85 11.49 2.32
C CYS A 101 -12.47 12.29 1.09
N GLY A 102 -13.25 13.33 0.79
CA GLY A 102 -12.96 14.24 -0.30
C GLY A 102 -13.22 15.71 0.05
N ASP A 103 -12.90 16.57 -0.90
CA ASP A 103 -13.10 18.03 -0.81
C ASP A 103 -14.60 18.42 -0.87
N ASP A 104 -15.48 17.47 -1.12
CA ASP A 104 -16.94 17.60 -1.04
C ASP A 104 -17.44 17.74 0.40
N GLY A 105 -16.53 17.66 1.38
CA GLY A 105 -16.84 17.76 2.81
C GLY A 105 -17.54 16.51 3.34
N ARG A 106 -17.51 15.40 2.60
CA ARG A 106 -18.14 14.14 2.99
C ARG A 106 -17.09 13.09 3.33
N VAL A 107 -17.46 12.22 4.27
CA VAL A 107 -16.74 10.99 4.58
C VAL A 107 -17.66 9.84 4.24
N SER A 108 -17.15 8.89 3.47
CA SER A 108 -17.90 7.73 3.02
C SER A 108 -17.26 6.46 3.54
N ARG A 109 -18.09 5.56 4.06
CA ARG A 109 -17.69 4.21 4.48
C ARG A 109 -18.22 3.21 3.48
N GLU A 110 -17.34 2.44 2.86
CA GLU A 110 -17.69 1.41 1.89
C GLU A 110 -17.27 0.03 2.35
N TYR A 111 -17.99 -0.96 1.84
CA TYR A 111 -17.73 -2.37 2.05
C TYR A 111 -16.87 -2.88 0.90
N CYS A 112 -15.70 -3.42 1.21
CA CYS A 112 -14.93 -4.18 0.22
C CYS A 112 -15.59 -5.54 0.06
N LEU A 113 -16.13 -5.80 -1.12
CA LEU A 113 -17.01 -6.95 -1.37
C LEU A 113 -16.36 -8.31 -1.01
N ASN A 114 -17.14 -9.06 -0.20
CA ASN A 114 -17.27 -10.51 -0.10
C ASN A 114 -16.01 -11.38 0.06
N LEU A 115 -15.53 -11.52 1.29
CA LEU A 115 -15.18 -12.84 1.83
C LEU A 115 -15.63 -12.97 3.29
N LEU A 116 -16.68 -13.78 3.48
CA LEU A 116 -17.34 -14.24 4.71
C LEU A 116 -18.55 -13.45 5.23
N ASN A 117 -19.70 -14.10 5.00
CA ASN A 117 -20.93 -13.96 5.77
C ASN A 117 -20.67 -14.21 7.26
N ASN A 118 -21.48 -13.52 8.09
CA ASN A 118 -21.67 -13.75 9.53
C ASN A 118 -20.44 -13.57 10.41
N PHE A 119 -20.28 -12.40 11.03
CA PHE A 119 -19.95 -12.32 12.46
C PHE A 119 -20.53 -11.04 13.08
N LYS A 120 -21.05 -11.22 14.30
CA LYS A 120 -21.70 -10.21 15.16
C LYS A 120 -20.75 -9.07 15.51
N SER A 121 -21.32 -7.93 15.93
CA SER A 121 -20.64 -6.73 16.41
C SER A 121 -19.28 -6.97 17.07
N TYR A 122 -18.22 -6.37 16.51
CA TYR A 122 -16.94 -6.18 17.20
C TYR A 122 -16.46 -4.74 17.02
N TYR A 123 -16.14 -4.14 18.16
CA TYR A 123 -15.49 -2.86 18.33
C TYR A 123 -14.14 -2.84 17.60
N PHE A 124 -13.91 -1.91 16.67
CA PHE A 124 -12.59 -1.31 16.50
C PHE A 124 -12.64 -0.05 15.61
N LEU A 125 -11.54 0.68 15.70
CA LEU A 125 -11.47 2.12 15.78
C LEU A 125 -11.71 2.93 14.50
N GLN A 126 -12.11 4.18 14.71
CA GLN A 126 -12.66 5.12 13.75
C GLN A 126 -11.59 5.84 12.91
N ILE A 127 -12.04 6.44 11.80
CA ILE A 127 -11.25 7.24 10.85
C ILE A 127 -11.49 8.72 11.10
N ILE A 128 -10.43 9.51 11.17
CA ILE A 128 -10.47 10.97 11.11
C ILE A 128 -9.51 11.33 9.93
N VAL A 129 -9.69 12.49 9.24
CA VAL A 129 -9.06 13.01 7.97
C VAL A 129 -8.30 14.41 8.01
N VAL A 130 -6.96 14.53 7.89
CA VAL A 130 -6.27 15.86 8.01
C VAL A 130 -6.28 16.69 6.72
N PHE A 131 -6.65 17.99 6.77
CA PHE A 131 -6.28 18.99 5.76
C PHE A 131 -5.59 20.24 6.36
N GLY A 132 -4.46 20.69 5.81
CA GLY A 132 -3.83 21.97 6.23
C GLY A 132 -4.72 23.17 5.82
N GLY A 133 -4.93 24.21 6.63
CA GLY A 133 -3.92 24.96 7.39
C GLY A 133 -4.15 25.15 8.90
N ASN A 134 -5.04 24.37 9.52
CA ASN A 134 -5.04 24.10 10.96
C ASN A 134 -5.92 22.88 11.29
N HIS A 135 -6.06 21.95 10.36
CA HIS A 135 -6.75 20.70 10.62
C HIS A 135 -5.71 19.61 10.79
N ARG A 136 -6.00 18.71 11.72
CA ARG A 136 -5.19 17.60 12.21
C ARG A 136 -6.16 16.57 12.70
N ILE A 137 -5.82 15.32 12.51
CA ILE A 137 -6.77 14.23 12.50
C ILE A 137 -6.00 13.03 13.04
N ILE A 138 -6.57 12.43 14.07
CA ILE A 138 -5.96 11.41 14.90
C ILE A 138 -7.11 10.50 15.29
N LEU A 139 -6.98 9.19 15.07
CA LEU A 139 -7.74 8.25 15.87
C LEU A 139 -6.93 7.07 16.37
N ARG A 140 -6.94 7.01 17.69
CA ARG A 140 -6.52 5.98 18.64
C ARG A 140 -7.62 6.05 19.75
N GLU A 141 -8.11 5.00 20.41
CA GLU A 141 -7.41 3.83 20.95
C GLU A 141 -8.29 2.58 21.12
N TYR A 142 -7.60 1.46 20.97
CA TYR A 142 -7.68 0.15 21.64
C TYR A 142 -8.63 -0.02 22.84
N TYR A 143 -9.18 -1.23 22.93
CA TYR A 143 -8.84 -2.15 24.02
C TYR A 143 -8.45 -3.51 23.44
#